data_AF-A0A5C7FBA2-F1
#
_entry.id   AF-A0A5C7FBA2-F1
#
_cell.length_a   1.000
_cell.length_b   1.000
_cell.length_c   1.000
_cell.angle_alpha   90.00
_cell.angle_beta   90.00
_cell.angle_gamma   90.00
#
_symmetry.space_group_name_H-M   'P 1'
#
loop_
_entity.id
_entity.type
_entity.pdbx_description
1 polymer ?
#
loop_
_entity_poly.entity_id
_entity_poly.type
_entity_poly.pdbx_seq_one_letter_code
_entity_poly.pdbx_strand_id
1 'polypeptide(L)'
;MIHAIIVDDEPLAQDILETYLEKIPQIELIAKCDNAFEANDVLKDRDVDLMFLDINMPQLTGTDFLKGLTDPPVTIFTTAYPNYALEGFELNALDYLVKPISTERFLTACNRAIEQAELKQKANAGEVVEEKSGADFFFVKADKKLVRVNLADIVYIEGLKDYVIIRMPEDRVITLQTMKSLDERLPNANFQRIHRSYIVNLNRIEALHGNMVEVKEKGKTTSLPVGKSYREVLASRIEGFKL
;
A
#
# COMPACT_ATOMS: atom_id res chain seq x y z
N MET A 1 -14.63 18.19 2.72
CA MET A 1 -13.40 18.86 3.20
C MET A 1 -12.70 17.84 4.07
N ILE A 2 -11.39 17.64 3.89
CA ILE A 2 -10.60 16.63 4.62
C ILE A 2 -9.96 17.33 5.81
N HIS A 3 -10.27 16.91 7.03
CA HIS A 3 -9.64 17.48 8.21
C HIS A 3 -8.31 16.78 8.49
N ALA A 4 -7.23 17.56 8.52
CA ALA A 4 -5.89 17.08 8.75
C ALA A 4 -5.32 17.54 10.10
N ILE A 5 -4.49 16.70 10.71
CA ILE A 5 -3.61 17.08 11.80
C ILE A 5 -2.15 16.85 11.43
N ILE A 6 -1.25 17.63 12.03
CA ILE A 6 0.19 17.41 11.97
C ILE A 6 0.67 17.03 13.36
N VAL A 7 1.44 15.96 13.46
CA VAL A 7 2.03 15.45 14.70
C VAL A 7 3.53 15.31 14.50
N ASP A 8 4.30 16.26 15.04
CA ASP A 8 5.75 16.36 14.85
C ASP A 8 6.32 17.17 16.04
N ASP A 9 7.38 16.73 16.70
CA ASP A 9 7.95 17.46 17.85
C ASP A 9 8.82 18.65 17.43
N GLU A 10 9.06 18.84 16.12
CA GLU A 10 9.80 19.96 15.56
C GLU A 10 8.85 21.06 15.03
N PRO A 11 8.71 22.23 15.68
CA PRO A 11 7.79 23.29 15.25
C PRO A 11 8.04 23.78 13.81
N LEU A 12 9.32 23.84 13.40
CA LEU A 12 9.69 24.23 12.03
C LEU A 12 9.17 23.23 10.99
N ALA A 13 9.14 21.94 11.30
CA ALA A 13 8.60 20.93 10.39
C ALA A 13 7.09 21.10 10.25
N GLN A 14 6.39 21.37 11.36
CA GLN A 14 4.96 21.66 11.33
C GLN A 14 4.64 22.90 10.50
N ASP A 15 5.39 23.99 10.65
CA ASP A 15 5.17 25.24 9.90
C ASP A 15 5.39 25.06 8.39
N ILE A 16 6.37 24.22 7.99
CA ILE A 16 6.60 23.86 6.59
C ILE A 16 5.39 23.10 6.03
N LEU A 17 4.89 22.10 6.76
CA LEU A 17 3.74 21.29 6.35
C LEU A 17 2.47 22.13 6.28
N GLU A 18 2.24 23.01 7.25
CA GLU A 18 1.15 23.99 7.26
C GLU A 18 1.20 24.88 6.01
N THR A 19 2.37 25.47 5.71
CA THR A 19 2.58 26.30 4.51
C THR A 19 2.30 25.53 3.21
N TYR A 20 2.53 24.22 3.20
CA TYR A 20 2.20 23.37 2.05
C TYR A 20 0.70 23.06 1.98
N LEU A 21 0.04 22.82 3.11
CA LEU A 21 -1.40 22.58 3.20
C LEU A 21 -2.23 23.80 2.81
N GLU A 22 -1.78 25.02 3.11
CA GLU A 22 -2.44 26.27 2.67
C GLU A 22 -2.65 26.34 1.15
N LYS A 23 -1.84 25.60 0.37
CA LYS A 23 -1.93 25.56 -1.10
C LYS A 23 -2.92 24.50 -1.61
N ILE A 24 -3.55 23.74 -0.71
CA ILE A 24 -4.42 22.60 -1.03
C ILE A 24 -5.81 22.84 -0.43
N PRO A 25 -6.75 23.46 -1.17
CA PRO A 25 -8.04 23.88 -0.62
C PRO A 25 -8.96 22.73 -0.18
N GLN A 26 -8.68 21.49 -0.58
CA GLN A 26 -9.45 20.31 -0.19
C GLN A 26 -9.13 19.80 1.23
N ILE A 27 -7.97 20.18 1.77
CA ILE A 27 -7.47 19.73 3.07
C ILE A 27 -7.41 20.93 4.02
N GLU A 28 -8.09 20.83 5.15
CA GLU A 28 -8.07 21.83 6.20
C GLU A 28 -7.21 21.32 7.37
N LEU A 29 -6.19 22.10 7.76
CA LEU A 29 -5.41 21.80 8.95
C LEU A 29 -6.19 22.24 10.19
N ILE A 30 -6.61 21.29 11.03
CA ILE A 30 -7.44 21.57 12.21
C ILE A 30 -6.66 21.56 13.53
N ALA A 31 -5.47 20.95 13.57
CA ALA A 31 -4.58 20.98 14.73
C ALA A 31 -3.11 20.68 14.35
N LYS A 32 -2.20 21.24 15.14
CA LYS A 32 -0.78 20.87 15.21
C LYS A 32 -0.52 20.31 16.61
N CYS A 33 0.20 19.21 16.71
CA CYS A 33 0.46 18.48 17.94
C CYS A 33 1.95 18.22 18.07
N ASP A 34 2.53 18.50 19.23
CA ASP A 34 3.97 18.34 19.47
C ASP A 34 4.34 16.91 19.88
N ASN A 35 3.33 16.08 20.18
CA ASN A 35 3.52 14.71 20.64
C ASN A 35 2.26 13.84 20.45
N ALA A 36 2.43 12.54 20.66
CA ALA A 36 1.37 11.54 20.54
C ALA A 36 0.21 11.73 21.55
N PHE A 37 0.45 12.32 22.73
CA PHE A 37 -0.60 12.52 23.73
C PHE A 37 -1.57 13.61 23.31
N GLU A 38 -1.05 14.75 22.84
CA GLU A 38 -1.85 15.83 22.27
C GLU A 38 -2.64 15.35 21.05
N ALA A 39 -2.00 14.58 20.16
CA ALA A 39 -2.67 14.00 19.01
C ALA A 39 -3.82 13.08 19.43
N ASN A 40 -3.63 12.22 20.44
CA ASN A 40 -4.68 11.34 20.95
C ASN A 40 -5.88 12.10 21.53
N ASP A 41 -5.66 13.24 22.19
CA ASP A 41 -6.75 14.06 22.70
C ASP A 41 -7.53 14.73 21.56
N VAL A 42 -6.84 15.22 20.53
CA VAL A 42 -7.50 15.75 19.32
C VAL A 42 -8.32 14.67 18.61
N LEU A 43 -7.79 13.43 18.50
CA LEU A 43 -8.47 12.31 17.84
C LEU A 43 -9.74 11.84 18.57
N LYS A 44 -9.87 12.09 19.88
CA LYS A 44 -11.09 11.77 20.64
C LYS A 44 -12.19 12.81 20.45
N ASP A 45 -11.80 14.07 20.33
CA ASP A 45 -12.72 15.20 20.35
C ASP A 45 -13.14 15.65 18.95
N ARG A 46 -12.39 15.28 17.91
CA ARG A 46 -12.59 15.74 16.53
C ARG A 46 -12.52 14.59 15.54
N ASP A 47 -13.29 14.73 14.46
CA ASP A 47 -13.21 13.84 13.31
C ASP A 47 -12.02 14.23 12.44
N VAL A 48 -11.03 13.35 12.38
CA VAL A 48 -9.76 13.56 11.67
C VAL A 48 -9.66 12.56 10.53
N ASP A 49 -9.59 13.06 9.31
CA ASP A 49 -9.50 12.21 8.11
C ASP A 49 -8.04 11.84 7.77
N LEU A 50 -7.12 12.78 8.00
CA LEU A 50 -5.72 12.70 7.58
C LEU A 50 -4.77 13.08 8.72
N MET A 51 -3.71 12.31 8.91
CA MET A 51 -2.67 12.57 9.90
C MET A 51 -1.29 12.54 9.24
N PHE A 52 -0.56 13.66 9.35
CA PHE A 52 0.88 13.67 9.10
C PHE A 52 1.59 13.38 10.40
N LEU A 53 2.41 12.33 10.44
CA LEU A 53 2.97 11.80 11.68
C LEU A 53 4.48 11.62 11.57
N ASP A 54 5.26 12.29 12.41
CA ASP A 54 6.69 11.99 12.53
C ASP A 54 6.88 10.62 13.17
N ILE A 55 7.78 9.83 12.59
CA ILE A 55 8.22 8.56 13.16
C ILE A 55 9.02 8.80 14.44
N ASN A 56 9.91 9.79 14.46
CA ASN A 56 10.85 10.00 15.56
C ASN A 56 10.37 11.12 16.47
N MET A 57 9.53 10.78 17.45
CA MET A 57 9.12 11.70 18.50
C MET A 57 9.61 11.24 19.87
N PRO A 58 9.89 12.16 20.81
CA PRO A 58 10.18 11.83 22.19
C PRO A 58 9.05 11.05 22.86
N GLN A 59 9.40 10.20 23.84
CA GLN A 59 8.48 9.42 24.69
C GLN A 59 7.73 8.28 24.00
N LEU A 60 7.17 8.51 22.81
CA LEU A 60 6.47 7.51 22.01
C LEU A 60 6.74 7.75 20.52
N THR A 61 7.20 6.73 19.81
CA THR A 61 7.44 6.82 18.37
C THR A 61 6.12 6.95 17.61
N GLY A 62 6.12 7.59 16.44
CA GLY A 62 4.92 7.68 15.62
C GLY A 62 4.39 6.32 15.17
N THR A 63 5.29 5.36 14.93
CA THR A 63 4.90 4.00 14.55
C THR A 63 4.19 3.27 15.69
N ASP A 64 4.71 3.38 16.93
CA ASP A 64 4.06 2.80 18.11
C ASP A 64 2.75 3.52 18.47
N PHE A 65 2.70 4.84 18.29
CA PHE A 65 1.48 5.60 18.44
C PHE A 65 0.39 5.11 17.48
N LEU A 66 0.71 4.98 16.19
CA LEU A 66 -0.24 4.50 15.18
C LEU A 66 -0.73 3.08 15.47
N LYS A 67 0.13 2.18 15.97
CA LYS A 67 -0.25 0.81 16.39
C LYS A 67 -1.26 0.79 17.55
N GLY A 68 -1.22 1.81 18.40
CA GLY A 68 -2.11 1.93 19.55
C GLY A 68 -3.52 2.43 19.21
N LEU A 69 -3.73 2.95 18.01
CA LEU A 69 -5.02 3.49 17.59
C LEU A 69 -5.94 2.38 17.07
N THR A 70 -7.20 2.38 17.51
CA THR A 70 -8.19 1.37 17.08
C THR A 70 -8.74 1.65 15.68
N ASP A 71 -8.96 2.92 15.36
CA ASP A 71 -9.39 3.38 14.04
C ASP A 71 -8.58 4.63 13.66
N PRO A 72 -7.34 4.44 13.17
CA PRO A 72 -6.48 5.57 12.86
C PRO A 72 -6.97 6.33 11.60
N PRO A 73 -6.81 7.66 11.56
CA PRO A 73 -6.95 8.42 10.32
C PRO A 73 -6.02 7.88 9.23
N VAL A 74 -6.30 8.26 7.98
CA VAL A 74 -5.35 8.02 6.89
C VAL A 74 -4.03 8.66 7.28
N THR A 75 -2.95 7.87 7.36
CA THR A 75 -1.70 8.35 7.92
C THR A 75 -0.63 8.47 6.83
N ILE A 76 0.05 9.61 6.79
CA ILE A 76 1.25 9.86 5.99
C ILE A 76 2.41 10.08 6.97
N PHE A 77 3.42 9.22 6.92
CA PHE A 77 4.57 9.37 7.80
C PHE A 77 5.53 10.44 7.27
N THR A 78 6.08 11.24 8.18
CA THR A 78 7.25 12.08 7.95
C THR A 78 8.45 11.45 8.67
N THR A 79 9.64 11.54 8.08
CA THR A 79 10.84 10.93 8.70
C THR A 79 12.13 11.57 8.23
N ALA A 80 13.11 11.75 9.13
CA ALA A 80 14.47 12.14 8.78
C ALA A 80 15.31 11.01 8.15
N TYR A 81 14.82 9.76 8.18
CA TYR A 81 15.59 8.59 7.77
C TYR A 81 14.91 7.86 6.61
N PRO A 82 15.56 7.72 5.44
CA PRO A 82 15.01 6.98 4.30
C PRO A 82 14.70 5.51 4.60
N ASN A 83 15.35 4.93 5.62
CA ASN A 83 15.33 3.49 5.90
C ASN A 83 14.10 3.03 6.70
N TYR A 84 13.37 3.93 7.38
CA TYR A 84 12.14 3.57 8.13
C TYR A 84 10.95 3.23 7.23
N ALA A 85 11.04 3.54 5.94
CA ALA A 85 10.05 3.10 4.96
C ALA A 85 9.86 1.58 4.97
N LEU A 86 10.85 0.78 5.44
CA LEU A 86 10.74 -0.68 5.55
C LEU A 86 9.95 -1.18 6.78
N GLU A 87 9.97 -0.49 7.92
CA GLU A 87 9.22 -0.87 9.13
C GLU A 87 7.80 -0.31 9.09
N GLY A 88 7.61 0.83 8.46
CA GLY A 88 6.29 1.43 8.27
C GLY A 88 5.36 0.61 7.35
N PHE A 89 5.88 -0.30 6.50
CA PHE A 89 5.02 -1.19 5.68
C PHE A 89 4.20 -2.18 6.51
N GLU A 90 4.55 -2.43 7.78
CA GLU A 90 3.69 -3.19 8.70
C GLU A 90 2.48 -2.38 9.21
N LEU A 91 2.49 -1.06 8.97
CA LEU A 91 1.43 -0.14 9.33
C LEU A 91 0.75 0.31 8.04
N ASN A 92 -0.58 0.27 7.99
CA ASN A 92 -1.39 0.63 6.82
C ASN A 92 -1.35 2.15 6.50
N ALA A 93 -0.17 2.77 6.52
CA ALA A 93 0.05 4.15 6.12
C ALA A 93 -0.02 4.31 4.60
N LEU A 94 -0.47 5.49 4.18
CA LEU A 94 -0.71 5.82 2.78
C LEU A 94 0.56 6.18 2.00
N ASP A 95 1.47 6.94 2.61
CA ASP A 95 2.74 7.35 2.00
C ASP A 95 3.80 7.70 3.06
N TYR A 96 5.03 7.89 2.59
CA TYR A 96 6.21 8.26 3.39
C TYR A 96 6.91 9.47 2.77
N LEU A 97 7.09 10.50 3.58
CA LEU A 97 7.76 11.74 3.24
C LEU A 97 9.08 11.85 4.00
N VAL A 98 10.18 11.73 3.26
CA VAL A 98 11.53 11.87 3.81
C VAL A 98 11.87 13.35 3.93
N LYS A 99 12.26 13.81 5.12
CA LYS A 99 12.77 15.15 5.41
C LYS A 99 14.18 15.30 4.75
N PRO A 100 14.48 16.40 4.05
CA PRO A 100 13.63 17.56 3.79
C PRO A 100 12.53 17.24 2.75
N ILE A 101 11.28 17.57 3.10
CA ILE A 101 10.11 17.22 2.31
C ILE A 101 10.00 18.17 1.13
N SER A 102 10.08 17.64 -0.09
CA SER A 102 9.84 18.46 -1.29
C SER A 102 8.35 18.71 -1.49
N THR A 103 7.99 19.90 -1.96
CA THR A 103 6.61 20.26 -2.31
C THR A 103 5.98 19.25 -3.28
N GLU A 104 6.74 18.73 -4.24
CA GLU A 104 6.25 17.73 -5.21
C GLU A 104 5.84 16.41 -4.54
N ARG A 105 6.67 15.90 -3.60
CA ARG A 105 6.35 14.66 -2.87
C ARG A 105 5.18 14.87 -1.92
N PHE A 106 5.13 16.02 -1.25
CA PHE A 106 4.01 16.41 -0.40
C PHE A 106 2.68 16.45 -1.17
N LEU A 107 2.64 17.13 -2.31
CA LEU A 107 1.46 17.22 -3.17
C LEU A 107 1.03 15.84 -3.68
N THR A 108 1.98 14.99 -4.05
CA THR A 108 1.69 13.61 -4.48
C THR A 108 1.00 12.81 -3.37
N ALA A 109 1.48 12.93 -2.13
CA ALA A 109 0.89 12.24 -0.99
C ALA A 109 -0.51 12.78 -0.64
N CYS A 110 -0.70 14.11 -0.68
CA CYS A 110 -2.00 14.74 -0.46
C CYS A 110 -3.03 14.33 -1.53
N ASN A 111 -2.64 14.27 -2.81
CA ASN A 111 -3.54 13.84 -3.87
C ASN A 111 -4.03 12.40 -3.66
N ARG A 112 -3.17 11.50 -3.17
CA ARG A 112 -3.58 10.14 -2.81
C ARG A 112 -4.57 10.12 -1.65
N ALA A 113 -4.37 10.98 -0.65
CA ALA A 113 -5.27 11.08 0.50
C ALA A 113 -6.65 11.59 0.06
N ILE A 114 -6.68 12.59 -0.84
CA ILE A 114 -7.91 13.11 -1.44
C ILE A 114 -8.64 12.03 -2.22
N GLU A 115 -7.94 11.30 -3.10
CA GLU A 115 -8.53 10.20 -3.87
C GLU A 115 -9.14 9.13 -2.94
N GLN A 116 -8.43 8.76 -1.86
CA GLN A 116 -8.94 7.80 -0.89
C GLN A 116 -10.19 8.30 -0.14
N ALA A 117 -10.24 9.58 0.23
CA ALA A 117 -11.40 10.18 0.88
C ALA A 117 -12.61 10.26 -0.07
N GLU A 118 -12.40 10.61 -1.34
CA GLU A 118 -13.46 10.63 -2.36
C GLU A 118 -14.04 9.24 -2.62
N LEU A 119 -13.20 8.19 -2.59
CA LEU A 119 -13.65 6.81 -2.70
C LEU A 119 -14.51 6.38 -1.50
N LYS A 120 -14.14 6.78 -0.27
CA LYS A 120 -14.94 6.54 0.95
C LYS A 120 -16.28 7.28 0.92
N GLN A 121 -16.32 8.52 0.44
CA GLN A 121 -17.56 9.30 0.37
C GLN A 121 -18.54 8.76 -0.69
N LYS A 122 -18.03 8.26 -1.82
CA LYS A 122 -18.86 7.59 -2.84
C LYS A 122 -19.48 6.28 -2.33
N ALA A 123 -18.81 5.58 -1.41
CA ALA A 123 -19.34 4.37 -0.77
C ALA A 123 -20.51 4.64 0.20
N ASN A 124 -20.59 5.82 0.82
CA ASN A 124 -21.61 6.16 1.82
C ASN A 124 -22.90 6.76 1.24
N ALA A 125 -22.97 7.06 -0.07
CA ALA A 125 -24.12 7.72 -0.72
C ALA A 125 -25.25 6.78 -1.20
N GLY A 126 -25.28 5.52 -0.77
CA GLY A 126 -26.44 4.66 -0.96
C GLY A 126 -26.52 3.93 -2.30
N GLU A 127 -25.40 3.42 -2.80
CA GLU A 127 -25.45 2.19 -3.60
C GLU A 127 -24.97 1.05 -2.71
N VAL A 128 -25.91 0.16 -2.35
CA VAL A 128 -25.58 -1.17 -1.82
C VAL A 128 -24.93 -1.94 -2.97
N VAL A 129 -23.65 -1.70 -3.19
CA VAL A 129 -22.80 -2.61 -3.95
C VAL A 129 -21.96 -3.31 -2.91
N GLU A 130 -22.20 -4.61 -2.79
CA GLU A 130 -21.38 -5.55 -2.03
C GLU A 130 -19.89 -5.18 -2.13
N GLU A 131 -19.19 -5.30 -1.00
CA GLU A 131 -17.74 -5.20 -0.91
C GLU A 131 -17.04 -5.89 -2.10
N LYS A 132 -16.61 -5.10 -3.08
CA LYS A 132 -15.48 -5.43 -3.96
C LYS A 132 -14.39 -4.43 -3.70
N SER A 133 -13.64 -4.74 -2.64
CA SER A 133 -12.29 -4.25 -2.42
C SER A 133 -11.45 -4.38 -3.69
N GLY A 134 -10.73 -3.31 -4.03
CA GLY A 134 -9.60 -3.32 -4.94
C GLY A 134 -9.86 -2.56 -6.24
N ALA A 135 -9.09 -1.50 -6.48
CA ALA A 135 -8.90 -1.06 -7.86
C ALA A 135 -8.44 -2.29 -8.67
N ASP A 136 -9.13 -2.63 -9.76
CA ASP A 136 -8.83 -3.79 -10.63
C ASP A 136 -7.47 -3.67 -11.36
N PHE A 137 -6.68 -2.65 -11.04
CA PHE A 137 -5.41 -2.34 -11.70
C PHE A 137 -4.48 -1.52 -10.80
N PHE A 138 -3.18 -1.52 -11.13
CA PHE A 138 -2.18 -0.60 -10.59
C PHE A 138 -1.25 -0.09 -11.69
N PHE A 139 -0.55 1.02 -11.43
CA PHE A 139 0.50 1.52 -12.32
C PHE A 139 1.88 1.10 -11.85
N VAL A 140 2.74 0.68 -12.79
CA VAL A 140 4.16 0.44 -12.55
C VAL A 140 5.01 1.30 -13.46
N LYS A 141 6.17 1.72 -12.97
CA LYS A 141 7.17 2.40 -13.80
C LYS A 141 7.95 1.34 -14.58
N ALA A 142 7.84 1.37 -15.89
CA ALA A 142 8.57 0.52 -16.82
C ALA A 142 9.00 1.37 -18.02
N ASP A 143 10.24 1.23 -18.49
CA ASP A 143 10.77 1.98 -19.65
C ASP A 143 10.49 3.49 -19.62
N LYS A 144 10.72 4.13 -18.46
CA LYS A 144 10.49 5.58 -18.21
C LYS A 144 9.03 6.05 -18.34
N LYS A 145 8.06 5.15 -18.48
CA LYS A 145 6.62 5.45 -18.50
C LYS A 145 5.89 4.75 -17.35
N LEU A 146 4.71 5.24 -17.01
CA LEU A 146 3.76 4.53 -16.16
C LEU A 146 2.94 3.58 -17.03
N VAL A 147 2.94 2.31 -16.69
CA VAL A 147 2.19 1.25 -17.38
C VAL A 147 1.09 0.77 -16.45
N ARG A 148 -0.15 0.85 -16.90
CA ARG A 148 -1.30 0.26 -16.21
C ARG A 148 -1.25 -1.26 -16.34
N VAL A 149 -1.43 -1.96 -15.23
CA VAL A 149 -1.49 -3.42 -15.12
C VAL A 149 -2.81 -3.78 -14.47
N ASN A 150 -3.70 -4.45 -15.19
CA ASN A 150 -4.93 -4.96 -14.58
C ASN A 150 -4.64 -6.25 -13.82
N LEU A 151 -5.17 -6.37 -12.61
CA LEU A 151 -4.97 -7.53 -11.73
C LEU A 151 -5.50 -8.83 -12.35
N ALA A 152 -6.64 -8.74 -13.03
CA ALA A 152 -7.24 -9.88 -13.73
C ALA A 152 -6.31 -10.45 -14.82
N ASP A 153 -5.47 -9.61 -15.43
CA ASP A 153 -4.57 -10.00 -16.51
C ASP A 153 -3.26 -10.59 -15.99
N ILE A 154 -2.96 -10.50 -14.69
CA ILE A 154 -1.72 -11.07 -14.14
C ILE A 154 -1.89 -12.59 -14.02
N VAL A 155 -0.99 -13.34 -14.65
CA VAL A 155 -0.88 -14.80 -14.51
C VAL A 155 0.00 -15.13 -13.31
N TYR A 156 1.22 -14.59 -13.31
CA TYR A 156 2.17 -14.73 -12.22
C TYR A 156 3.20 -13.60 -12.26
N ILE A 157 3.97 -13.45 -11.18
CA ILE A 157 5.07 -12.51 -11.07
C ILE A 157 6.32 -13.30 -10.74
N GLU A 158 7.41 -12.98 -11.42
CA GLU A 158 8.71 -13.60 -11.21
C GLU A 158 9.79 -12.56 -10.87
N GLY A 159 10.68 -12.92 -9.95
CA GLY A 159 11.84 -12.10 -9.62
C GLY A 159 12.97 -12.23 -10.66
N LEU A 160 13.57 -11.10 -11.05
CA LEU A 160 14.74 -11.01 -11.93
C LEU A 160 15.78 -10.03 -11.35
N LYS A 161 16.71 -10.53 -10.53
CA LYS A 161 17.69 -9.69 -9.81
C LYS A 161 16.98 -8.56 -9.05
N ASP A 162 17.25 -7.30 -9.39
CA ASP A 162 16.67 -6.09 -8.79
C ASP A 162 15.30 -5.72 -9.40
N TYR A 163 14.90 -6.42 -10.46
CA TYR A 163 13.64 -6.24 -11.15
C TYR A 163 12.66 -7.36 -10.84
N VAL A 164 11.41 -7.11 -11.15
CA VAL A 164 10.35 -8.11 -11.20
C VAL A 164 9.69 -8.06 -12.57
N ILE A 165 9.28 -9.22 -13.03
CA ILE A 165 8.55 -9.37 -14.27
C ILE A 165 7.11 -9.76 -13.91
N ILE A 166 6.16 -8.91 -14.27
CA ILE A 166 4.74 -9.19 -14.19
C ILE A 166 4.35 -9.87 -15.50
N ARG A 167 3.94 -11.13 -15.43
CA ARG A 167 3.59 -11.96 -16.59
C ARG A 167 2.08 -11.93 -16.81
N MET A 168 1.67 -11.55 -18.01
CA MET A 168 0.30 -11.54 -18.49
C MET A 168 0.17 -12.59 -19.62
N PRO A 169 -1.04 -12.96 -20.09
CA PRO A 169 -1.21 -14.02 -21.08
C PRO A 169 -0.35 -13.85 -22.33
N GLU A 170 -0.29 -12.62 -22.87
CA GLU A 170 0.40 -12.35 -24.15
C GLU A 170 1.69 -11.54 -23.99
N ASP A 171 1.83 -10.78 -22.90
CA ASP A 171 2.93 -9.84 -22.71
C ASP A 171 3.44 -9.82 -21.26
N ARG A 172 4.47 -9.03 -21.00
CA ARG A 172 5.08 -8.86 -19.69
C ARG A 172 5.49 -7.43 -19.44
N VAL A 173 5.46 -7.03 -18.18
CA VAL A 173 5.99 -5.74 -17.73
C VAL A 173 7.16 -5.98 -16.80
N ILE A 174 8.29 -5.34 -17.09
CA ILE A 174 9.48 -5.39 -16.24
C ILE A 174 9.56 -4.07 -15.46
N THR A 175 9.60 -4.15 -14.14
CA THR A 175 9.64 -2.97 -13.29
C THR A 175 10.67 -3.13 -12.17
N LEU A 176 11.26 -2.01 -11.76
CA LEU A 176 12.19 -1.95 -10.62
C LEU A 176 11.36 -1.92 -9.32
N GLN A 177 10.97 -3.11 -8.87
CA GLN A 177 10.22 -3.37 -7.65
C GLN A 177 10.75 -4.67 -7.04
N THR A 178 10.47 -4.91 -5.76
CA THR A 178 10.85 -6.16 -5.09
C THR A 178 9.70 -7.15 -5.06
N MET A 179 10.00 -8.44 -4.93
CA MET A 179 8.95 -9.47 -4.72
C MET A 179 8.13 -9.19 -3.46
N LYS A 180 8.77 -8.73 -2.38
CA LYS A 180 8.09 -8.40 -1.12
C LYS A 180 7.09 -7.26 -1.31
N SER A 181 7.53 -6.16 -1.94
CA SER A 181 6.68 -4.99 -2.14
C SER A 181 5.49 -5.23 -3.08
N LEU A 182 5.60 -6.18 -4.03
CA LEU A 182 4.46 -6.60 -4.85
C LEU A 182 3.51 -7.52 -4.09
N ASP A 183 4.02 -8.47 -3.31
CA ASP A 183 3.23 -9.41 -2.51
C ASP A 183 2.26 -8.66 -1.57
N GLU A 184 2.76 -7.63 -0.89
CA GLU A 184 1.99 -6.82 0.07
C GLU A 184 0.93 -5.93 -0.59
N ARG A 185 1.10 -5.57 -1.86
CA ARG A 185 0.16 -4.69 -2.60
C ARG A 185 -0.92 -5.45 -3.35
N LEU A 186 -0.69 -6.72 -3.64
CA LEU A 186 -1.64 -7.54 -4.39
C LEU A 186 -2.78 -7.97 -3.46
N PRO A 187 -4.04 -7.96 -3.92
CA PRO A 187 -5.15 -8.43 -3.10
C PRO A 187 -4.93 -9.88 -2.72
N ASN A 188 -4.73 -10.13 -1.41
CA ASN A 188 -4.46 -11.45 -0.89
C ASN A 188 -5.45 -12.48 -1.44
N ALA A 189 -6.75 -12.16 -1.49
CA ALA A 189 -7.81 -13.00 -2.06
C ALA A 189 -7.45 -13.70 -3.39
N ASN A 190 -6.74 -13.02 -4.29
CA ASN A 190 -6.46 -13.53 -5.64
C ASN A 190 -5.01 -13.96 -5.83
N PHE A 191 -4.08 -13.54 -4.98
CA PHE A 191 -2.65 -13.76 -5.18
C PHE A 191 -2.03 -14.53 -4.03
N GLN A 192 -1.08 -15.40 -4.35
CA GLN A 192 -0.34 -16.17 -3.36
C GLN A 192 1.13 -16.24 -3.74
N ARG A 193 2.01 -15.86 -2.83
CA ARG A 193 3.43 -16.18 -2.95
C ARG A 193 3.64 -17.67 -2.78
N ILE A 194 4.26 -18.30 -3.78
CA ILE A 194 4.52 -19.74 -3.82
C ILE A 194 6.01 -20.07 -3.73
N HIS A 195 6.88 -19.08 -3.94
CA HIS A 195 8.32 -19.24 -3.85
C HIS A 195 8.97 -17.89 -3.51
N ARG A 196 10.24 -17.90 -3.09
CA ARG A 196 11.01 -16.65 -2.87
C ARG A 196 11.01 -15.74 -4.10
N SER A 197 10.89 -16.33 -5.30
CA SER A 197 10.92 -15.67 -6.60
C SER A 197 9.59 -15.69 -7.37
N TYR A 198 8.50 -16.25 -6.81
CA TYR A 198 7.23 -16.39 -7.54
C TYR A 198 6.00 -16.05 -6.69
N ILE A 199 5.12 -15.22 -7.24
CA ILE A 199 3.75 -14.98 -6.78
C ILE A 199 2.82 -15.39 -7.92
N VAL A 200 1.76 -16.14 -7.63
CA VAL A 200 0.80 -16.64 -8.64
C VAL A 200 -0.58 -16.05 -8.39
N ASN A 201 -1.32 -15.79 -9.47
CA ASN A 201 -2.75 -15.52 -9.38
C ASN A 201 -3.49 -16.86 -9.25
N LEU A 202 -4.21 -17.05 -8.15
CA LEU A 202 -4.96 -18.26 -7.84
C LEU A 202 -6.01 -18.57 -8.92
N ASN A 203 -6.64 -17.54 -9.50
CA ASN A 203 -7.64 -17.68 -10.56
C ASN A 203 -7.03 -18.10 -11.91
N ARG A 204 -5.70 -18.15 -12.03
CA ARG A 204 -4.97 -18.51 -13.25
C ARG A 204 -4.23 -19.85 -13.13
N ILE A 205 -4.40 -20.56 -12.01
CA ILE A 205 -3.85 -21.90 -11.80
C ILE A 205 -4.67 -22.91 -12.59
N GLU A 206 -4.01 -23.70 -13.44
CA GLU A 206 -4.63 -24.77 -14.24
C GLU A 206 -4.51 -26.12 -13.54
N ALA A 207 -3.36 -26.39 -12.91
CA ALA A 207 -3.13 -27.62 -12.18
C ALA A 207 -2.09 -27.42 -11.07
N LEU A 208 -2.18 -28.26 -10.03
CA LEU A 208 -1.11 -28.44 -9.06
C LEU A 208 -0.61 -29.88 -9.19
N HIS A 209 0.71 -30.04 -9.42
CA HIS A 209 1.33 -31.36 -9.51
C HIS A 209 2.57 -31.42 -8.62
N GLY A 210 2.49 -32.21 -7.55
CA GLY A 210 3.56 -32.31 -6.56
C GLY A 210 3.88 -30.95 -5.94
N ASN A 211 5.07 -30.42 -6.25
CA ASN A 211 5.54 -29.12 -5.77
C ASN A 211 5.57 -28.07 -6.88
N MET A 212 4.74 -28.24 -7.90
CA MET A 212 4.66 -27.36 -9.06
C MET A 212 3.24 -26.84 -9.22
N VAL A 213 3.12 -25.58 -9.62
CA VAL A 213 1.88 -24.93 -10.05
C VAL A 213 1.96 -24.71 -11.55
N GLU A 214 0.97 -25.17 -12.29
CA GLU A 214 0.87 -24.98 -13.73
C GLU A 214 -0.06 -23.81 -14.07
N VAL A 215 0.42 -22.94 -14.95
CA VAL A 215 -0.30 -21.77 -15.47
C VAL A 215 -0.16 -21.69 -16.99
N LYS A 216 -1.03 -20.95 -17.67
CA LYS A 216 -0.88 -20.67 -19.11
C LYS A 216 -0.24 -19.31 -19.37
N GLU A 217 0.81 -19.30 -20.16
CA GLU A 217 1.45 -18.08 -20.69
C GLU A 217 1.71 -18.29 -22.19
N LYS A 218 1.27 -17.35 -23.03
CA LYS A 218 1.41 -17.39 -24.50
C LYS A 218 0.90 -18.69 -25.13
N GLY A 219 -0.24 -19.18 -24.62
CA GLY A 219 -0.85 -20.45 -25.04
C GLY A 219 -0.06 -21.71 -24.66
N LYS A 220 0.99 -21.61 -23.84
CA LYS A 220 1.79 -22.74 -23.36
C LYS A 220 1.63 -22.95 -21.86
N THR A 221 1.68 -24.20 -21.43
CA THR A 221 1.74 -24.55 -20.01
C THR A 221 3.13 -24.25 -19.46
N THR A 222 3.18 -23.40 -18.43
CA THR A 222 4.38 -23.04 -17.68
C THR A 222 4.26 -23.62 -16.28
N SER A 223 5.31 -24.30 -15.82
CA SER A 223 5.34 -24.95 -14.50
C SER A 223 6.22 -24.15 -13.53
N LEU A 224 5.63 -23.66 -12.43
CA LEU A 224 6.26 -22.81 -11.42
C LEU A 224 6.57 -23.61 -10.15
N PRO A 225 7.81 -23.60 -9.63
CA PRO A 225 8.16 -24.35 -8.44
C PRO A 225 7.59 -23.71 -7.16
N VAL A 226 7.12 -24.55 -6.25
CA VAL A 226 6.63 -24.16 -4.92
C VAL A 226 7.69 -24.44 -3.86
N GLY A 227 8.14 -23.37 -3.21
CA GLY A 227 9.11 -23.43 -2.11
C GLY A 227 8.53 -24.12 -0.88
N LYS A 228 9.37 -24.86 -0.15
CA LYS A 228 8.96 -25.70 0.98
C LYS A 228 8.12 -24.94 2.03
N SER A 229 8.53 -23.72 2.37
CA SER A 229 7.85 -22.85 3.35
C SER A 229 6.51 -22.29 2.88
N TYR A 230 6.17 -22.40 1.59
CA TYR A 230 4.95 -21.84 0.99
C TYR A 230 3.88 -22.92 0.70
N ARG A 231 4.24 -24.21 0.78
CA ARG A 231 3.36 -25.32 0.38
C ARG A 231 2.09 -25.41 1.22
N GLU A 232 2.23 -25.34 2.53
CA GLU A 232 1.11 -25.51 3.46
C GLU A 232 0.08 -24.39 3.33
N VAL A 233 0.56 -23.16 3.17
CA VAL A 233 -0.28 -21.99 2.90
C VAL A 233 -1.01 -22.15 1.57
N LEU A 234 -0.29 -22.46 0.49
CA LEU A 234 -0.91 -22.67 -0.82
C LEU A 234 -1.95 -23.81 -0.79
N ALA A 235 -1.64 -24.94 -0.15
CA ALA A 235 -2.55 -26.06 -0.03
C ALA A 235 -3.85 -25.67 0.69
N SER A 236 -3.75 -24.99 1.84
CA SER A 236 -4.89 -24.50 2.60
C SER A 236 -5.76 -23.53 1.78
N ARG A 237 -5.13 -22.68 0.97
CA ARG A 237 -5.84 -21.73 0.10
C ARG A 237 -6.62 -22.46 -1.00
N ILE A 238 -6.02 -23.47 -1.62
CA ILE A 238 -6.66 -24.26 -2.68
C ILE A 238 -7.78 -25.16 -2.13
N GLU A 239 -7.67 -25.65 -0.89
CA GLU A 239 -8.73 -26.44 -0.26
C GLU A 239 -10.07 -25.69 -0.18
N GLY A 240 -10.03 -24.36 0.01
CA GLY A 240 -11.23 -23.53 -0.05
C GLY A 240 -11.95 -23.50 -1.40
N PHE A 241 -11.31 -23.99 -2.47
CA PHE A 241 -11.87 -24.06 -3.83
C PHE A 241 -12.18 -25.49 -4.29
N LYS A 242 -11.94 -26.51 -3.45
CA LYS A 242 -12.30 -27.90 -3.77
C LYS A 242 -13.81 -28.11 -3.60
N LEU A 243 -14.42 -28.85 -4.52
CA LEU A 243 -15.80 -29.34 -4.43
C LEU A 243 -15.90 -30.52 -3.45
#